data_AF-A0AAW0FAT9-F1
#
_entry.id   AF-A0AAW0FAT9-F1
#
_cell.length_a   1.000
_cell.length_b   1.000
_cell.length_c   1.000
_cell.angle_alpha   90.00
_cell.angle_beta   90.00
_cell.angle_gamma   90.00
#
_symmetry.space_group_name_H-M   'P 1'
#
loop_
_entity.id
_entity.type
_entity.pdbx_description
1 polymer ?
#
loop_
_entity_poly.entity_id
_entity_poly.type
_entity_poly.pdbx_seq_one_letter_code
_entity_poly.pdbx_strand_id
1 'polypeptide(L)'
;MHQLMFWDWNFGLMSYSQTWRNHRREFHRFFNQHEVNNYRSIQLRESRSFLRRVLASSSDVTDDLGQNVRQIFTAIIVKITYDMDIVDFNDDYIVLAEKAAEGFSLAAVPGLFWVEYFPILKYIPSWVPGTYSKKMAEYYKPIVESMRNTPFDRIKDGMMKGEITTPSVASTLIEKLSEESKEEHSNTIDEELARNVAAVAYAGQLSILL
;
A
#
# COMPACT_ATOMS: atom_id res chain seq x y z
N MET A 1 1.71 13.48 12.43
CA MET A 1 2.24 13.59 11.06
C MET A 1 1.51 12.70 10.04
N HIS A 2 1.23 11.42 10.34
CA HIS A 2 0.58 10.49 9.41
C HIS A 2 -0.68 11.04 8.69
N GLN A 3 -1.59 11.71 9.41
CA GLN A 3 -2.79 12.35 8.81
C GLN A 3 -2.45 13.45 7.79
N LEU A 4 -1.40 14.23 8.02
CA LEU A 4 -1.02 15.32 7.10
C LEU A 4 -0.48 14.77 5.77
N MET A 5 0.09 13.56 5.80
CA MET A 5 0.63 12.86 4.63
C MET A 5 -0.35 11.83 4.04
N PHE A 6 -1.63 11.89 4.41
CA PHE A 6 -2.66 11.00 3.86
C PHE A 6 -2.48 9.51 4.19
N TRP A 7 -2.03 9.19 5.41
CA TRP A 7 -1.92 7.80 5.89
C TRP A 7 -3.09 7.35 6.78
N ASP A 8 -4.10 8.18 6.94
CA ASP A 8 -5.27 7.98 7.80
C ASP A 8 -6.17 6.81 7.38
N TRP A 9 -6.07 6.38 6.12
CA TRP A 9 -6.74 5.19 5.58
C TRP A 9 -6.07 3.86 6.02
N ASN A 10 -4.84 3.89 6.53
CA ASN A 10 -4.12 2.69 6.93
C ASN A 10 -4.53 2.27 8.35
N PHE A 11 -5.25 1.15 8.48
CA PHE A 11 -5.73 0.67 9.78
C PHE A 11 -4.60 0.30 10.77
N GLY A 12 -3.37 0.08 10.30
CA GLY A 12 -2.20 -0.09 11.17
C GLY A 12 -1.84 1.16 11.97
N LEU A 13 -2.30 2.34 11.52
CA LEU A 13 -2.05 3.65 12.15
C LEU A 13 -3.31 4.24 12.80
N MET A 14 -4.49 3.64 12.55
CA MET A 14 -5.75 4.10 13.11
C MET A 14 -5.85 3.77 14.60
N SER A 15 -6.52 4.66 15.35
CA SER A 15 -7.00 4.33 16.69
C SER A 15 -8.15 3.33 16.63
N TYR A 16 -8.27 2.49 17.67
CA TYR A 16 -9.35 1.51 17.77
C TYR A 16 -10.73 2.18 17.68
N SER A 17 -11.54 1.72 16.74
CA SER A 17 -12.86 2.28 16.42
C SER A 17 -13.69 1.25 15.63
N GLN A 18 -14.97 1.56 15.33
CA GLN A 18 -15.75 0.75 14.40
C GLN A 18 -15.11 0.71 13.00
N THR A 19 -14.58 1.85 12.53
CA THR A 19 -13.88 1.95 11.25
C THR A 19 -12.67 1.02 11.21
N TRP A 20 -11.83 1.03 12.25
CA TRP A 20 -10.70 0.10 12.38
C TRP A 20 -11.15 -1.36 12.34
N ARG A 21 -12.22 -1.71 13.09
CA ARG A 21 -12.75 -3.08 13.13
C ARG A 21 -13.22 -3.55 11.75
N ASN A 22 -13.88 -2.68 10.99
CA ASN A 22 -14.33 -3.00 9.63
C ASN A 22 -13.13 -3.25 8.70
N HIS A 23 -12.13 -2.35 8.69
CA HIS A 23 -10.90 -2.51 7.91
C HIS A 23 -10.16 -3.81 8.26
N ARG A 24 -9.96 -4.06 9.57
CA ARG A 24 -9.25 -5.24 10.04
C ARG A 24 -9.99 -6.53 9.67
N ARG A 25 -11.32 -6.55 9.80
CA ARG A 25 -12.16 -7.70 9.45
C ARG A 25 -12.05 -8.03 7.97
N GLU A 26 -12.24 -7.04 7.09
CA GLU A 26 -12.18 -7.26 5.65
C GLU A 26 -10.77 -7.65 5.20
N PHE A 27 -9.72 -6.99 5.70
CA PHE A 27 -8.34 -7.40 5.44
C PHE A 27 -8.07 -8.85 5.87
N HIS A 28 -8.52 -9.23 7.07
CA HIS A 28 -8.28 -10.57 7.58
C HIS A 28 -8.99 -11.67 6.78
N ARG A 29 -10.06 -11.35 6.04
CA ARG A 29 -10.70 -12.31 5.14
C ARG A 29 -9.74 -12.81 4.05
N PHE A 30 -8.88 -11.94 3.52
CA PHE A 30 -7.95 -12.30 2.44
C PHE A 30 -6.58 -12.78 2.93
N PHE A 31 -6.21 -12.42 4.16
CA PHE A 31 -4.86 -12.65 4.71
C PHE A 31 -4.88 -13.44 6.04
N ASN A 32 -5.87 -14.31 6.23
CA ASN A 32 -5.85 -15.27 7.35
C ASN A 32 -4.97 -16.49 7.01
N GLN A 33 -4.68 -17.30 8.03
CA GLN A 33 -3.79 -18.46 7.92
C GLN A 33 -4.26 -19.49 6.87
N HIS A 34 -5.57 -19.60 6.63
CA HIS A 34 -6.10 -20.50 5.61
C HIS A 34 -5.87 -19.93 4.20
N GLU A 35 -6.29 -18.68 3.96
CA GLU A 35 -6.20 -18.04 2.65
C GLU A 35 -4.77 -17.87 2.15
N VAL A 36 -3.81 -17.62 3.03
CA VAL A 36 -2.41 -17.45 2.62
C VAL A 36 -1.86 -18.67 1.89
N ASN A 37 -2.42 -19.88 2.12
CA ASN A 37 -2.01 -21.08 1.39
C ASN A 37 -2.39 -21.03 -0.10
N ASN A 38 -3.45 -20.29 -0.46
CA ASN A 38 -3.87 -20.11 -1.85
C ASN A 38 -2.84 -19.31 -2.66
N TYR A 39 -2.01 -18.51 -1.99
CA TYR A 39 -0.96 -17.70 -2.63
C TYR A 39 0.40 -18.42 -2.76
N ARG A 40 0.51 -19.67 -2.33
CA ARG A 40 1.79 -20.40 -2.30
C ARG A 40 2.43 -20.56 -3.68
N SER A 41 1.63 -20.70 -4.73
CA SER A 41 2.12 -20.78 -6.12
C SER A 41 2.82 -19.48 -6.54
N ILE A 42 2.22 -18.33 -6.22
CA ILE A 42 2.78 -16.99 -6.46
C ILE A 42 4.07 -16.82 -5.67
N GLN A 43 4.05 -17.11 -4.36
CA GLN A 43 5.24 -17.03 -3.51
C GLN A 43 6.39 -17.89 -4.03
N LEU A 44 6.11 -19.13 -4.45
CA LEU A 44 7.14 -20.02 -4.99
C LEU A 44 7.71 -19.52 -6.32
N ARG A 45 6.88 -18.97 -7.19
CA ARG A 45 7.29 -18.37 -8.46
C ARG A 45 8.23 -17.20 -8.23
N GLU A 46 7.83 -16.25 -7.37
CA GLU A 46 8.65 -15.07 -7.08
C GLU A 46 9.93 -15.42 -6.33
N SER A 47 9.90 -16.37 -5.38
CA SER A 47 11.10 -16.88 -4.72
C SER A 47 12.11 -17.49 -5.69
N ARG A 48 11.65 -18.27 -6.68
CA ARG A 48 12.53 -18.81 -7.72
C ARG A 48 13.12 -17.72 -8.61
N SER A 49 12.34 -16.69 -8.93
CA SER A 49 12.78 -15.54 -9.70
C SER A 49 13.88 -14.76 -8.95
N PHE A 50 13.64 -14.47 -7.68
CA PHE A 50 14.61 -13.84 -6.76
C PHE A 50 15.91 -14.63 -6.67
N LEU A 51 15.85 -15.94 -6.40
CA LEU A 51 17.06 -16.76 -6.27
C LEU A 51 17.91 -16.76 -7.56
N ARG A 52 17.26 -16.74 -8.74
CA ARG A 52 17.98 -16.62 -10.01
C ARG A 52 18.69 -15.28 -10.17
N ARG A 53 18.03 -14.17 -9.78
CA ARG A 53 18.66 -12.83 -9.81
C ARG A 53 19.85 -12.75 -8.87
N VAL A 54 19.70 -13.24 -7.64
CA VAL A 54 20.77 -13.28 -6.64
C VAL A 54 21.95 -14.13 -7.13
N LEU A 55 21.70 -15.29 -7.75
CA LEU A 55 22.76 -16.14 -8.31
C LEU A 55 23.45 -15.54 -9.54
N ALA A 56 22.75 -14.73 -10.34
CA ALA A 56 23.30 -14.07 -11.51
C ALA A 56 24.15 -12.84 -11.16
N SER A 57 23.89 -12.21 -10.01
CA SER A 57 24.69 -11.09 -9.49
C SER A 57 26.04 -11.60 -8.97
N SER A 58 27.09 -11.45 -9.77
CA SER A 58 28.44 -12.00 -9.51
C SER A 58 29.44 -10.98 -8.93
N SER A 59 29.00 -9.76 -8.60
CA SER A 59 29.83 -8.71 -8.02
C SER A 59 29.04 -7.94 -6.96
N ASP A 60 29.56 -7.91 -5.72
CA ASP A 60 29.03 -7.23 -4.53
C ASP A 60 27.57 -7.54 -4.15
N VAL A 61 27.34 -8.80 -3.76
CA VAL A 61 26.09 -9.35 -3.21
C VAL A 61 25.50 -8.54 -2.04
N THR A 62 26.31 -7.74 -1.33
CA THR A 62 25.90 -7.05 -0.10
C THR A 62 25.15 -5.75 -0.32
N ASP A 63 25.47 -4.97 -1.36
CA ASP A 63 24.79 -3.68 -1.59
C ASP A 63 23.41 -3.84 -2.25
N ASP A 64 23.17 -4.99 -2.92
CA ASP A 64 21.95 -5.26 -3.70
C ASP A 64 20.95 -6.20 -2.99
N LEU A 65 21.33 -6.90 -1.92
CA LEU A 65 20.44 -7.88 -1.27
C LEU A 65 19.16 -7.23 -0.71
N GLY A 66 19.28 -6.06 -0.08
CA GLY A 66 18.14 -5.33 0.45
C GLY A 66 17.13 -4.97 -0.64
N GLN A 67 17.60 -4.50 -1.80
CA GLN A 67 16.75 -4.14 -2.93
C GLN A 67 16.06 -5.37 -3.53
N ASN A 68 16.79 -6.48 -3.69
CA ASN A 68 16.20 -7.73 -4.16
C ASN A 68 15.12 -8.27 -3.20
N VAL A 69 15.32 -8.15 -1.88
CA VAL A 69 14.32 -8.54 -0.87
C VAL A 69 13.07 -7.65 -0.95
N ARG A 70 13.23 -6.34 -1.11
CA ARG A 70 12.09 -5.42 -1.32
C ARG A 70 11.27 -5.80 -2.55
N GLN A 71 11.95 -6.08 -3.65
CA GLN A 71 11.31 -6.41 -4.91
C GLN A 71 10.50 -7.70 -4.83
N ILE A 72 11.01 -8.78 -4.21
CA ILE A 72 10.24 -10.03 -4.08
C ILE A 72 8.96 -9.83 -3.28
N PHE A 73 9.01 -9.14 -2.13
CA PHE A 73 7.82 -8.89 -1.33
C PHE A 73 6.81 -8.01 -2.07
N THR A 74 7.29 -6.98 -2.76
CA THR A 74 6.44 -6.10 -3.56
C THR A 74 5.79 -6.87 -4.71
N ALA A 75 6.54 -7.71 -5.43
CA ALA A 75 6.02 -8.54 -6.51
C ALA A 75 4.96 -9.52 -6.03
N ILE A 76 5.19 -10.19 -4.89
CA ILE A 76 4.20 -11.10 -4.29
C ILE A 76 2.93 -10.34 -3.92
N ILE A 77 3.06 -9.22 -3.20
CA ILE A 77 1.90 -8.48 -2.70
C ILE A 77 1.11 -7.88 -3.85
N VAL A 78 1.76 -7.19 -4.80
CA VAL A 78 1.10 -6.60 -5.97
C VAL A 78 0.41 -7.66 -6.82
N LYS A 79 1.02 -8.84 -6.97
CA LYS A 79 0.37 -9.96 -7.67
C LYS A 79 -0.85 -10.48 -6.92
N ILE A 80 -0.80 -10.59 -5.60
CA ILE A 80 -1.97 -11.03 -4.81
C ILE A 80 -3.08 -9.98 -4.82
N THR A 81 -2.73 -8.70 -4.64
CA THR A 81 -3.72 -7.65 -4.42
C THR A 81 -4.34 -7.13 -5.70
N TYR A 82 -3.56 -7.10 -6.79
CA TYR A 82 -3.97 -6.49 -8.06
C TYR A 82 -3.76 -7.40 -9.28
N ASP A 83 -3.24 -8.62 -9.12
CA ASP A 83 -2.86 -9.52 -10.22
C ASP A 83 -1.88 -8.94 -11.26
N MET A 84 -1.14 -7.89 -10.88
CA MET A 84 -0.13 -7.30 -11.74
C MET A 84 1.22 -8.00 -11.57
N ASP A 85 1.95 -8.20 -12.67
CA ASP A 85 3.31 -8.70 -12.64
C ASP A 85 4.30 -7.54 -12.62
N ILE A 86 5.23 -7.58 -11.67
CA ILE A 86 6.32 -6.60 -11.58
C ILE A 86 7.49 -7.11 -12.40
N VAL A 87 7.87 -6.35 -13.43
CA VAL A 87 8.90 -6.77 -14.39
C VAL A 87 10.29 -6.26 -14.02
N ASP A 88 10.38 -5.05 -13.44
CA ASP A 88 11.66 -4.41 -13.10
C ASP A 88 11.58 -3.58 -11.81
N PHE A 89 12.73 -3.26 -11.22
CA PHE A 89 12.88 -2.37 -10.07
C PHE A 89 12.37 -0.94 -10.34
N ASN A 90 12.38 -0.52 -11.60
CA ASN A 90 11.89 0.80 -12.02
C ASN A 90 10.39 0.81 -12.35
N ASP A 91 9.66 -0.27 -12.03
CA ASP A 91 8.21 -0.26 -12.17
C ASP A 91 7.62 0.86 -11.30
N ASP A 92 6.72 1.66 -11.88
CA ASP A 92 6.11 2.82 -11.23
C ASP A 92 5.50 2.46 -9.87
N TYR A 93 5.01 1.22 -9.70
CA TYR A 93 4.48 0.75 -8.42
C TYR A 93 5.59 0.54 -7.37
N ILE A 94 6.78 0.05 -7.75
CA ILE A 94 7.87 -0.05 -6.78
C ILE A 94 8.32 1.34 -6.36
N VAL A 95 8.54 2.22 -7.35
CA VAL A 95 9.02 3.59 -7.12
C VAL A 95 8.04 4.40 -6.27
N LEU A 96 6.72 4.28 -6.53
CA LEU A 96 5.69 4.93 -5.71
C LEU A 96 5.73 4.46 -4.26
N ALA A 97 5.87 3.15 -4.06
CA ALA A 97 5.87 2.59 -2.72
C ALA A 97 7.15 2.94 -1.96
N GLU A 98 8.33 2.89 -2.59
CA GLU A 98 9.59 3.32 -1.99
C GLU A 98 9.56 4.81 -1.59
N LYS A 99 9.04 5.70 -2.46
CA LYS A 99 8.90 7.13 -2.13
C LYS A 99 7.89 7.37 -1.00
N ALA A 100 6.80 6.61 -0.96
CA ALA A 100 5.85 6.66 0.16
C ALA A 100 6.50 6.19 1.47
N ALA A 101 7.38 5.17 1.40
CA ALA A 101 8.16 4.68 2.54
C ALA A 101 9.08 5.74 3.11
N GLU A 102 9.79 6.44 2.23
CA GLU A 102 10.75 7.47 2.59
C GLU A 102 10.05 8.57 3.41
N GLY A 103 8.91 9.05 2.91
CA GLY A 103 8.07 10.03 3.62
C GLY A 103 7.55 9.49 4.95
N PHE A 104 7.10 8.24 4.99
CA PHE A 104 6.65 7.61 6.22
C PHE A 104 7.77 7.48 7.26
N SER A 105 8.96 7.05 6.84
CA SER A 105 10.14 6.85 7.71
C SER A 105 10.55 8.15 8.39
N LEU A 106 10.62 9.23 7.61
CA LEU A 106 10.88 10.57 8.13
C LEU A 106 9.77 11.03 9.10
N ALA A 107 8.50 10.76 8.80
CA ALA A 107 7.38 11.12 9.67
C ALA A 107 7.26 10.27 10.94
N ALA A 108 7.88 9.09 10.98
CA ALA A 108 7.89 8.18 12.11
C ALA A 108 8.97 8.54 13.14
N VAL A 109 9.94 9.40 12.80
CA VAL A 109 10.99 9.87 13.72
C VAL A 109 10.36 10.70 14.85
N PRO A 110 10.35 10.22 16.10
CA PRO A 110 9.71 10.93 17.20
C PRO A 110 10.38 12.28 17.45
N GLY A 111 9.58 13.35 17.60
CA GLY A 111 10.09 14.67 17.96
C GLY A 111 10.76 15.43 16.81
N LEU A 112 10.76 14.88 15.59
CA LEU A 112 11.32 15.55 14.41
C LEU A 112 10.52 16.80 14.04
N PHE A 113 9.24 16.86 14.38
CA PHE A 113 8.37 17.96 13.98
C PHE A 113 7.72 18.66 15.17
N TRP A 114 7.89 19.98 15.23
CA TRP A 114 7.24 20.85 16.21
C TRP A 114 5.72 20.72 16.25
N VAL A 115 5.09 20.30 15.15
CA VAL A 115 3.64 20.10 15.06
C VAL A 115 3.12 18.98 15.99
N GLU A 116 4.01 18.10 16.44
CA GLU A 116 3.70 17.06 17.42
C GLU A 116 3.54 17.63 18.84
N TYR A 117 4.30 18.68 19.16
CA TYR A 117 4.24 19.39 20.44
C TYR A 117 3.23 20.55 20.43
N PHE A 118 3.12 21.24 19.28
CA PHE A 118 2.27 22.42 19.11
C PHE A 118 1.30 22.22 17.93
N PRO A 119 0.10 21.65 18.16
CA PRO A 119 -0.86 21.37 17.08
C PRO A 119 -1.29 22.60 16.27
N ILE A 120 -1.18 23.81 16.84
CA ILE A 120 -1.50 25.06 16.15
C ILE A 120 -0.65 25.28 14.89
N LEU A 121 0.54 24.69 14.84
CA LEU A 121 1.44 24.77 13.69
C LEU A 121 0.88 24.10 12.43
N LYS A 122 -0.16 23.25 12.54
CA LYS A 122 -0.88 22.68 11.37
C LYS A 122 -1.55 23.75 10.50
N TYR A 123 -1.97 24.86 11.11
CA TYR A 123 -2.72 25.92 10.44
C TYR A 123 -1.82 27.03 9.88
N ILE A 124 -0.54 27.04 10.26
CA ILE A 124 0.41 28.06 9.81
C ILE A 124 0.78 27.81 8.33
N PRO A 125 0.87 28.86 7.49
CA PRO A 125 1.33 28.73 6.12
C PRO A 125 2.74 28.14 6.02
N SER A 126 3.02 27.36 4.96
CA SER A 126 4.28 26.63 4.80
C SER A 126 5.52 27.50 4.59
N TRP A 127 5.36 28.81 4.35
CA TRP A 127 6.44 29.77 4.19
C TRP A 127 7.02 30.30 5.53
N VAL A 128 6.39 30.00 6.66
CA VAL A 128 6.85 30.45 7.98
C VAL A 128 8.02 29.57 8.48
N PRO A 129 9.08 30.14 9.07
CA PRO A 129 10.17 29.36 9.66
C PRO A 129 9.65 28.34 10.69
N GLY A 130 10.12 27.09 10.62
CA GLY A 130 9.70 26.02 11.55
C GLY A 130 8.53 25.14 11.09
N THR A 131 7.91 25.42 9.93
CA THR A 131 6.82 24.58 9.36
C THR A 131 7.32 23.53 8.37
N TYR A 132 8.51 22.96 8.58
CA TYR A 132 9.09 21.93 7.70
C TYR A 132 8.15 20.72 7.53
N SER A 133 7.40 20.37 8.59
CA SER A 133 6.36 19.33 8.56
C SER A 133 5.30 19.56 7.47
N LYS A 134 4.91 20.80 7.22
CA LYS A 134 3.86 21.12 6.25
C LYS A 134 4.37 20.99 4.82
N LYS A 135 5.58 21.50 4.52
CA LYS A 135 6.22 21.32 3.21
C LYS A 135 6.44 19.85 2.88
N MET A 136 6.89 19.09 3.87
CA MET A 136 7.06 17.65 3.73
C MET A 136 5.72 16.95 3.45
N ALA A 137 4.67 17.31 4.20
CA ALA A 137 3.33 16.77 3.97
C ALA A 137 2.78 17.11 2.58
N GLU A 138 2.95 18.36 2.13
CA GLU A 138 2.57 18.82 0.78
C GLU A 138 3.28 18.02 -0.32
N TYR A 139 4.54 17.60 -0.09
CA TYR A 139 5.31 16.79 -1.04
C TYR A 139 4.89 15.31 -1.07
N TYR A 140 4.79 14.64 0.09
CA TYR A 140 4.52 13.20 0.13
C TYR A 140 3.04 12.84 0.02
N LYS A 141 2.12 13.73 0.38
CA LYS A 141 0.66 13.49 0.28
C LYS A 141 0.23 12.96 -1.11
N PRO A 142 0.53 13.61 -2.24
CA PRO A 142 0.13 13.11 -3.55
C PRO A 142 0.76 11.77 -3.92
N ILE A 143 1.94 11.45 -3.35
CA ILE A 143 2.62 10.17 -3.56
C ILE A 143 1.86 9.05 -2.84
N VAL A 144 1.47 9.27 -1.57
CA VAL A 144 0.68 8.32 -0.78
C VAL A 144 -0.71 8.11 -1.37
N GLU A 145 -1.35 9.20 -1.84
CA GLU A 145 -2.61 9.14 -2.59
C GLU A 145 -2.46 8.27 -3.85
N SER A 146 -1.41 8.51 -4.65
CA SER A 146 -1.16 7.76 -5.89
C SER A 146 -0.88 6.28 -5.61
N MET A 147 -0.09 5.97 -4.57
CA MET A 147 0.20 4.60 -4.16
C MET A 147 -1.08 3.85 -3.77
N ARG A 148 -2.01 4.50 -3.06
CA ARG A 148 -3.30 3.91 -2.69
C ARG A 148 -4.24 3.76 -3.88
N ASN A 149 -4.35 4.79 -4.72
CA ASN A 149 -5.44 4.88 -5.69
C ASN A 149 -5.09 4.24 -7.04
N THR A 150 -3.89 4.50 -7.57
CA THR A 150 -3.51 4.14 -8.95
C THR A 150 -3.66 2.64 -9.25
N PRO A 151 -3.18 1.71 -8.40
CA PRO A 151 -3.34 0.29 -8.67
C PRO A 151 -4.81 -0.13 -8.69
N PHE A 152 -5.61 0.38 -7.75
CA PHE A 152 -7.02 0.03 -7.64
C PHE A 152 -7.84 0.58 -8.82
N ASP A 153 -7.60 1.82 -9.22
CA ASP A 153 -8.27 2.44 -10.38
C ASP A 153 -7.95 1.67 -11.67
N ARG A 154 -6.70 1.25 -11.85
CA ARG A 154 -6.32 0.42 -13.00
C ARG A 154 -7.09 -0.89 -13.05
N ILE A 155 -7.26 -1.58 -11.91
CA ILE A 155 -8.03 -2.82 -11.87
C ILE A 155 -9.51 -2.56 -12.16
N LYS A 156 -10.09 -1.53 -11.53
CA LYS A 156 -11.48 -1.13 -11.74
C LYS A 156 -11.77 -0.81 -13.22
N ASP A 157 -10.93 0.02 -13.83
CA ASP A 157 -11.08 0.41 -15.24
C ASP A 157 -10.89 -0.78 -16.18
N GLY A 158 -9.90 -1.63 -15.92
CA GLY A 158 -9.65 -2.84 -16.72
C GLY A 158 -10.80 -3.85 -16.64
N MET A 159 -11.40 -4.00 -15.46
CA MET A 159 -12.60 -4.84 -15.29
C MET A 159 -13.80 -4.26 -16.04
N MET A 160 -14.02 -2.94 -15.96
CA MET A 160 -15.12 -2.28 -16.70
C MET A 160 -14.99 -2.43 -18.22
N LYS A 161 -13.75 -2.49 -18.73
CA LYS A 161 -13.46 -2.71 -20.16
C LYS A 161 -13.46 -4.19 -20.56
N GLY A 162 -13.53 -5.12 -19.61
CA GLY A 162 -13.41 -6.56 -19.85
C GLY A 162 -11.98 -7.02 -20.16
N GLU A 163 -10.97 -6.20 -19.89
CA GLU A 163 -9.55 -6.50 -20.10
C GLU A 163 -8.95 -7.33 -18.94
N ILE A 164 -9.48 -7.14 -17.73
CA ILE A 164 -9.03 -7.86 -16.53
C ILE A 164 -10.16 -8.76 -16.07
N THR A 165 -9.91 -10.07 -16.11
CA THR A 165 -10.88 -11.12 -15.72
C THR A 165 -10.30 -12.07 -14.68
N THR A 166 -9.06 -11.85 -14.25
CA THR A 166 -8.35 -12.71 -13.31
C THR A 166 -8.63 -12.27 -11.87
N PRO A 167 -8.74 -13.24 -10.93
CA PRO A 167 -9.06 -12.92 -9.54
C PRO A 167 -7.85 -12.31 -8.81
N SER A 168 -8.11 -11.24 -8.08
CA SER A 168 -7.22 -10.58 -7.13
C SER A 168 -8.04 -10.09 -5.93
N VAL A 169 -7.37 -9.64 -4.86
CA VAL A 169 -8.08 -9.01 -3.73
C VAL A 169 -8.90 -7.81 -4.19
N ALA A 170 -8.31 -6.93 -5.02
CA ALA A 170 -8.99 -5.75 -5.54
C ALA A 170 -10.18 -6.12 -6.42
N SER A 171 -10.03 -7.05 -7.37
CA SER A 171 -11.13 -7.45 -8.25
C SER A 171 -12.28 -8.10 -7.47
N THR A 172 -11.97 -8.95 -6.49
CA THR A 172 -12.98 -9.59 -5.62
C THR A 172 -13.75 -8.53 -4.82
N LEU A 173 -13.07 -7.50 -4.31
CA LEU A 173 -13.72 -6.40 -3.61
C LEU A 173 -14.59 -5.54 -4.54
N ILE A 174 -14.13 -5.30 -5.78
CA ILE A 174 -14.88 -4.54 -6.79
C ILE A 174 -16.14 -5.31 -7.23
N GLU A 175 -16.05 -6.63 -7.43
CA GLU A 175 -17.19 -7.49 -7.75
C GLU A 175 -18.24 -7.42 -6.64
N LYS A 176 -17.80 -7.56 -5.38
CA LYS A 176 -18.69 -7.48 -4.23
C LYS A 176 -19.37 -6.12 -4.09
N LEU A 177 -18.67 -5.02 -4.37
CA LEU A 177 -19.27 -3.67 -4.43
C LEU A 177 -20.36 -3.57 -5.49
N SER A 178 -20.12 -4.16 -6.68
CA SER A 178 -21.10 -4.19 -7.76
C SER A 178 -22.34 -5.03 -7.39
N GLU A 179 -22.16 -6.13 -6.66
CA GLU A 179 -23.27 -6.96 -6.14
C GLU A 179 -24.08 -6.22 -5.07
N GLU A 180 -23.43 -5.62 -4.07
CA GLU A 180 -24.09 -4.86 -3.00
C GLU A 180 -24.84 -3.63 -3.54
N SER A 181 -24.32 -2.97 -4.59
CA SER A 181 -25.00 -1.83 -5.23
C SER A 181 -26.36 -2.19 -5.85
N LYS A 182 -26.59 -3.46 -6.18
CA LYS A 182 -27.86 -3.96 -6.73
C LYS A 182 -28.87 -4.30 -5.64
N GLU A 183 -28.41 -4.47 -4.40
CA GLU A 183 -29.23 -4.78 -3.23
C GLU A 183 -29.37 -3.51 -2.38
N GLU A 184 -30.50 -2.79 -2.51
CA GLU A 184 -30.79 -1.44 -1.97
C GLU A 184 -30.53 -1.20 -0.46
N HIS A 185 -30.09 -2.18 0.33
CA HIS A 185 -30.01 -2.10 1.80
C HIS A 185 -28.74 -2.71 2.47
N SER A 186 -27.70 -3.11 1.73
CA SER A 186 -26.50 -3.76 2.31
C SER A 186 -25.20 -2.99 2.03
N ASN A 187 -25.00 -1.81 2.63
CA ASN A 187 -23.69 -1.14 2.56
C ASN A 187 -22.74 -1.70 3.64
N THR A 188 -22.24 -2.93 3.46
CA THR A 188 -21.22 -3.47 4.37
C THR A 188 -19.80 -3.10 3.94
N ILE A 189 -19.60 -2.86 2.64
CA ILE A 189 -18.35 -2.40 2.08
C ILE A 189 -18.63 -1.22 1.16
N ASP A 190 -17.89 -0.13 1.35
CA ASP A 190 -17.83 0.98 0.41
C ASP A 190 -16.52 0.94 -0.39
N GLU A 191 -16.47 1.73 -1.46
CA GLU A 191 -15.29 1.78 -2.33
C GLU A 191 -14.03 2.23 -1.56
N GLU A 192 -14.21 3.09 -0.55
CA GLU A 192 -13.12 3.57 0.29
C GLU A 192 -12.46 2.42 1.07
N LEU A 193 -13.28 1.62 1.76
CA LEU A 193 -12.86 0.44 2.52
C LEU A 193 -12.20 -0.59 1.60
N ALA A 194 -12.79 -0.88 0.44
CA ALA A 194 -12.22 -1.80 -0.54
C ALA A 194 -10.81 -1.38 -0.96
N ARG A 195 -10.66 -0.10 -1.32
CA ARG A 195 -9.38 0.49 -1.72
C ARG A 195 -8.36 0.45 -0.58
N ASN A 196 -8.81 0.76 0.64
CA ASN A 196 -7.96 0.74 1.83
C ASN A 196 -7.45 -0.67 2.15
N VAL A 197 -8.30 -1.69 2.04
CA VAL A 197 -7.92 -3.08 2.33
C VAL A 197 -6.82 -3.55 1.38
N ALA A 198 -6.95 -3.31 0.07
CA ALA A 198 -5.92 -3.66 -0.91
C ALA A 198 -4.64 -2.83 -0.69
N ALA A 199 -4.78 -1.52 -0.47
CA ALA A 199 -3.65 -0.63 -0.28
C ALA A 199 -2.86 -0.89 1.01
N VAL A 200 -3.49 -1.38 2.09
CA VAL A 200 -2.77 -1.67 3.35
C VAL A 200 -1.81 -2.85 3.16
N ALA A 201 -2.20 -3.88 2.41
CA ALA A 201 -1.28 -4.98 2.09
C ALA A 201 -0.06 -4.45 1.32
N TYR A 202 -0.30 -3.62 0.30
CA TYR A 202 0.74 -2.99 -0.50
C TYR A 202 1.63 -2.04 0.31
N ALA A 203 1.07 -1.30 1.28
CA ALA A 203 1.85 -0.48 2.21
C ALA A 203 2.57 -1.30 3.29
N GLY A 204 2.16 -2.54 3.56
CA GLY A 204 2.81 -3.42 4.54
C GLY A 204 4.25 -3.76 4.19
N GLN A 205 4.63 -3.73 2.91
CA GLN A 205 6.04 -3.89 2.50
C GLN A 205 6.95 -2.80 3.08
N LEU A 206 6.38 -1.62 3.41
CA LEU A 206 7.14 -0.49 3.94
C LEU A 206 7.72 -0.77 5.32
N SER A 207 7.11 -1.65 6.12
CA SER A 207 7.68 -2.05 7.42
C SER A 207 8.90 -2.96 7.30
N ILE A 208 9.21 -3.47 6.10
CA ILE A 208 10.46 -4.20 5.81
C ILE A 208 11.62 -3.21 5.59
N LEU A 209 11.30 -1.91 5.41
CA LEU A 209 12.24 -0.83 5.12
C LEU A 209 12.76 -0.10 6.37
N LEU A 210 12.12 -0.33 7.52
CA LEU A 210 12.37 0.30 8.81
C LEU A 210 13.03 -0.68 9.79
#